data_AF-A0A3B4ZNM2-F1
#
_entry.id   AF-A0A3B4ZNM2-F1
#
_cell.length_a   1.000
_cell.length_b   1.000
_cell.length_c   1.000
_cell.angle_alpha   90.00
_cell.angle_beta   90.00
_cell.angle_gamma   90.00
#
_symmetry.space_group_name_H-M   'P 1'
#
loop_
_entity.id
_entity.type
_entity.pdbx_description
1 polymer ?
#
loop_
_entity_poly.entity_id
_entity_poly.type
_entity_poly.pdbx_seq_one_letter_code
_entity_poly.pdbx_strand_id
1 'polypeptide(L)'
;MSLSSLESFVIQREKLLCELNGKDTAKQGCDQQGKDKKSSGKTHGTDTAVADVALNILCLLMKDQWSWLCTENIQKTIRLLFGTFIERWLDVGVAHLTSAPCWVIYLQVLQEAVWPGGTLPTQPRPERNAAEREETKEQCLDCLMQLLPELITDMLGSEKYRLSLETMLESLQDHQINKHLLYCICDLLLEFLIPESCDEAFQKSLLQSLAKDTGRDSPHM
;
A
#
# COMPACT_ATOMS: atom_id res chain seq x y z
N MET A 1 19.12 6.61 16.71
CA MET A 1 19.09 5.21 17.20
C MET A 1 19.77 4.34 16.16
N SER A 2 20.36 3.19 16.50
CA SER A 2 20.98 2.30 15.48
C SER A 2 19.91 1.51 14.72
N LEU A 3 20.20 1.10 13.48
CA LEU A 3 19.34 0.21 12.67
C LEU A 3 18.92 -1.05 13.42
N SER A 4 19.83 -1.65 14.20
CA SER A 4 19.54 -2.80 15.06
C SER A 4 18.50 -2.51 16.14
N SER A 5 18.46 -1.27 16.66
CA SER A 5 17.44 -0.84 17.61
C SER A 5 16.09 -0.69 16.93
N LEU A 6 16.05 -0.25 15.66
CA LEU A 6 14.83 -0.14 14.88
C LEU A 6 14.27 -1.51 14.50
N GLU A 7 15.12 -2.43 14.04
CA GLU A 7 14.73 -3.83 13.77
C GLU A 7 14.15 -4.49 15.02
N SER A 8 14.80 -4.31 16.18
CA SER A 8 14.28 -4.85 17.44
C SER A 8 12.93 -4.25 17.83
N PHE A 9 12.71 -2.96 17.53
CA PHE A 9 11.45 -2.28 17.80
C PHE A 9 10.34 -2.73 16.84
N VAL A 10 10.66 -2.91 15.56
CA VAL A 10 9.73 -3.44 14.54
C VAL A 10 9.30 -4.86 14.91
N ILE A 11 10.26 -5.74 15.22
CA ILE A 11 9.97 -7.12 15.66
C ILE A 11 9.12 -7.12 16.95
N GLN A 12 9.42 -6.23 17.90
CA GLN A 12 8.65 -6.12 19.14
C GLN A 12 7.21 -5.64 18.90
N ARG A 13 7.01 -4.75 17.92
CA ARG A 13 5.69 -4.25 17.52
C ARG A 13 4.91 -5.30 16.72
N GLU A 14 5.53 -5.99 15.77
CA GLU A 14 4.92 -7.11 15.04
C GLU A 14 4.47 -8.22 16.00
N LYS A 15 5.29 -8.55 17.00
CA LYS A 15 4.94 -9.56 18.02
C LYS A 15 3.71 -9.16 18.85
N LEU A 16 3.61 -7.89 19.24
CA LEU A 16 2.42 -7.37 19.94
C LEU A 16 1.16 -7.39 19.08
N LEU A 17 1.30 -7.27 17.76
CA LEU A 17 0.18 -7.33 16.81
C LEU A 17 -0.29 -8.76 16.56
N CYS A 18 0.63 -9.72 16.44
CA CYS A 18 0.29 -11.14 16.40
C CYS A 18 -0.43 -11.60 17.68
N GLU A 19 -0.05 -11.07 18.85
CA GLU A 19 -0.71 -11.34 20.13
C GLU A 19 -2.12 -10.73 20.24
N LEU A 20 -2.40 -9.62 19.54
CA LEU A 20 -3.74 -9.02 19.49
C LEU A 20 -4.68 -9.84 18.60
N ASN A 21 -4.19 -10.26 17.44
CA ASN A 21 -4.98 -11.03 16.47
C ASN A 21 -5.40 -12.41 16.99
N GLY A 22 -4.59 -13.01 17.88
CA GLY A 22 -4.92 -14.27 18.59
C GLY A 22 -5.87 -14.11 19.79
N LYS A 23 -6.04 -12.88 20.33
CA LYS A 23 -6.97 -12.62 21.44
C LYS A 23 -8.38 -12.27 20.98
N ASP A 24 -8.53 -11.67 19.81
CA ASP A 24 -9.84 -11.30 19.26
C ASP A 24 -10.58 -12.49 18.62
N THR A 25 -9.85 -13.52 18.14
CA THR A 25 -10.45 -14.77 17.64
C THR A 25 -11.00 -15.68 18.75
N ALA A 26 -10.65 -15.44 20.02
CA ALA A 26 -11.03 -16.31 21.14
C ALA A 26 -12.25 -15.82 21.96
N LYS A 27 -12.85 -14.67 21.64
CA LYS A 27 -13.88 -14.04 22.50
C LYS A 27 -15.24 -13.72 21.88
N GLN A 28 -15.50 -14.10 20.63
CA GLN A 28 -16.82 -13.84 20.02
C GLN A 28 -17.52 -15.12 19.59
N GLY A 29 -17.73 -16.01 20.57
CA GLY A 29 -18.62 -17.16 20.48
C GLY A 29 -19.75 -17.03 21.51
N CYS A 30 -20.98 -17.07 21.00
CA CYS A 30 -22.25 -17.19 21.73
C CYS A 30 -22.81 -15.91 22.39
N ASP A 31 -23.71 -15.24 21.67
CA ASP A 31 -25.08 -15.00 22.18
C ASP A 31 -26.01 -14.69 21.01
N GLN A 32 -26.77 -15.70 20.60
CA GLN A 32 -27.87 -15.58 19.65
C GLN A 32 -29.17 -15.48 20.46
N GLN A 33 -29.84 -14.33 20.46
CA GLN A 33 -31.26 -14.30 20.79
C GLN A 33 -32.02 -13.37 19.86
N GLY A 34 -33.05 -13.93 19.24
CA GLY A 34 -33.66 -13.43 18.01
C GLY A 34 -34.62 -12.27 18.17
N LYS A 35 -34.90 -11.65 17.02
CA LYS A 35 -36.21 -11.08 16.71
C LYS A 35 -36.37 -10.97 15.20
N ASP A 36 -37.34 -11.71 14.68
CA ASP A 36 -37.80 -11.65 13.31
C ASP A 36 -38.18 -10.22 12.91
N LYS A 37 -37.57 -9.72 11.82
CA LYS A 37 -38.22 -8.70 11.00
C LYS A 37 -37.79 -8.81 9.54
N LYS A 38 -38.75 -9.28 8.76
CA LYS A 38 -38.76 -9.34 7.30
C LYS A 38 -38.70 -7.92 6.72
N SER A 39 -37.63 -7.59 6.00
CA SER A 39 -37.58 -6.49 5.03
C SER A 39 -36.53 -6.86 3.97
N SER A 40 -36.97 -7.30 2.80
CA SER A 40 -37.15 -6.45 1.60
C SER A 40 -35.80 -6.09 0.99
N GLY A 41 -35.58 -6.55 -0.24
CA GLY A 41 -34.30 -6.52 -0.95
C GLY A 41 -33.61 -5.17 -0.87
N LYS A 42 -32.48 -5.12 -0.15
CA LYS A 42 -31.56 -4.01 -0.17
C LYS A 42 -30.44 -4.38 -1.13
N THR A 43 -30.35 -3.64 -2.22
CA THR A 43 -29.27 -3.72 -3.19
C THR A 43 -27.95 -3.57 -2.45
N HIS A 44 -27.16 -4.65 -2.40
CA HIS A 44 -25.89 -4.78 -1.70
C HIS A 44 -24.75 -4.05 -2.45
N GLY A 45 -25.04 -2.87 -3.02
CA GLY A 45 -24.21 -2.23 -4.04
C GLY A 45 -23.29 -1.11 -3.53
N THR A 46 -23.44 -0.64 -2.30
CA THR A 46 -22.62 0.46 -1.75
C THR A 46 -21.71 0.04 -0.60
N ASP A 47 -22.05 -1.04 0.10
CA ASP A 47 -21.37 -1.43 1.35
C ASP A 47 -20.11 -2.27 1.10
N THR A 48 -19.70 -2.47 -0.17
CA THR A 48 -18.54 -3.30 -0.57
C THR A 48 -17.68 -2.65 -1.64
N ALA A 49 -17.68 -1.31 -1.71
CA ALA A 49 -17.00 -0.59 -2.79
C ALA A 49 -15.48 -0.82 -2.78
N VAL A 50 -14.86 -0.90 -1.60
CA VAL A 50 -13.40 -1.10 -1.47
C VAL A 50 -13.03 -2.52 -1.86
N ALA A 51 -13.79 -3.51 -1.39
CA ALA A 51 -13.68 -4.91 -1.76
C ALA A 51 -13.87 -5.07 -3.27
N ASP A 52 -14.79 -4.32 -3.87
CA ASP A 52 -15.05 -4.41 -5.30
C ASP A 52 -13.87 -3.93 -6.14
N VAL A 53 -13.22 -2.83 -5.73
CA VAL A 53 -11.98 -2.34 -6.36
C VAL A 53 -10.83 -3.31 -6.11
N ALA A 54 -10.66 -3.81 -4.89
CA ALA A 54 -9.60 -4.76 -4.55
C ALA A 54 -9.72 -6.06 -5.38
N LEU A 55 -10.93 -6.59 -5.52
CA LEU A 55 -11.20 -7.77 -6.35
C LEU A 55 -10.95 -7.49 -7.84
N ASN A 56 -11.22 -6.28 -8.33
CA ASN A 56 -10.88 -5.90 -9.71
C ASN A 56 -9.37 -5.89 -9.94
N ILE A 57 -8.61 -5.27 -9.02
CA ILE A 57 -7.15 -5.24 -9.07
C ILE A 57 -6.59 -6.66 -9.02
N LEU A 58 -7.10 -7.49 -8.11
CA LEU A 58 -6.72 -8.91 -8.03
C LEU A 58 -7.01 -9.64 -9.34
N CYS A 59 -8.16 -9.43 -9.97
CA CYS A 59 -8.47 -10.05 -11.26
C CYS A 59 -7.52 -9.59 -12.38
N LEU A 60 -7.09 -8.32 -12.38
CA LEU A 60 -6.13 -7.83 -13.37
C LEU A 60 -4.74 -8.46 -13.15
N LEU A 61 -4.25 -8.46 -11.91
CA LEU A 61 -2.95 -9.03 -11.56
C LEU A 61 -2.89 -10.54 -11.80
N MET A 62 -4.01 -11.23 -11.56
CA MET A 62 -4.10 -12.68 -11.68
C MET A 62 -4.68 -13.13 -13.02
N LYS A 63 -4.90 -12.24 -13.99
CA LYS A 63 -5.60 -12.59 -15.25
C LYS A 63 -4.93 -13.72 -16.01
N ASP A 64 -3.61 -13.66 -16.14
CA ASP A 64 -2.83 -14.63 -16.92
C ASP A 64 -2.59 -15.93 -16.16
N GLN A 65 -2.61 -15.89 -14.83
CA GLN A 65 -2.40 -17.07 -13.99
C GLN A 65 -3.72 -17.77 -13.61
N TRP A 66 -4.80 -17.02 -13.37
CA TRP A 66 -6.11 -17.49 -12.90
C TRP A 66 -7.28 -16.90 -13.71
N SER A 67 -7.31 -17.22 -15.00
CA SER A 67 -8.40 -16.82 -15.89
C SER A 67 -9.79 -17.30 -15.42
N TRP A 68 -9.87 -18.39 -14.65
CA TRP A 68 -11.11 -18.88 -14.04
C TRP A 68 -11.67 -17.88 -13.00
N LEU A 69 -10.82 -17.34 -12.12
CA LEU A 69 -11.21 -16.32 -11.12
C LEU A 69 -11.79 -15.08 -11.80
N CYS A 70 -11.29 -14.79 -13.00
CA CYS A 70 -11.74 -13.66 -13.81
C CYS A 70 -13.08 -13.90 -14.54
N THR A 71 -13.69 -15.07 -14.39
CA THR A 71 -14.99 -15.38 -15.00
C THR A 71 -16.10 -14.67 -14.22
N GLU A 72 -17.02 -14.04 -14.95
CA GLU A 72 -18.11 -13.24 -14.38
C GLU A 72 -18.90 -13.97 -13.30
N ASN A 73 -19.18 -15.26 -13.49
CA ASN A 73 -19.93 -16.07 -12.52
C ASN A 73 -19.18 -16.25 -11.20
N ILE A 74 -17.86 -16.46 -11.26
CA ILE A 74 -17.02 -16.67 -10.08
C ILE A 74 -16.82 -15.35 -9.35
N GLN A 75 -16.55 -14.26 -10.08
CA GLN A 75 -16.48 -12.93 -9.49
C GLN A 75 -17.77 -12.55 -8.76
N LYS A 76 -18.93 -12.77 -9.38
CA LYS A 76 -20.24 -12.53 -8.74
C LYS A 76 -20.41 -13.38 -7.48
N THR A 77 -20.00 -14.65 -7.54
CA THR A 77 -20.10 -15.57 -6.40
C THR A 77 -19.20 -15.11 -5.24
N ILE A 78 -17.96 -14.72 -5.51
CA ILE A 78 -17.02 -14.24 -4.50
C ILE A 78 -17.51 -12.93 -3.88
N ARG A 79 -17.97 -11.98 -4.70
CA ARG A 79 -18.55 -10.71 -4.19
C ARG A 79 -19.78 -10.98 -3.32
N LEU A 80 -20.64 -11.91 -3.72
CA LEU A 80 -21.85 -12.24 -2.96
C LEU A 80 -21.55 -12.94 -1.64
N LEU A 81 -20.59 -13.87 -1.61
CA LEU A 81 -20.30 -14.69 -0.44
C LEU A 81 -19.30 -14.03 0.52
N PHE A 82 -18.30 -13.33 -0.02
CA PHE A 82 -17.16 -12.81 0.73
C PHE A 82 -16.99 -11.29 0.63
N GLY A 83 -17.81 -10.58 -0.15
CA GLY A 83 -17.65 -9.14 -0.36
C GLY A 83 -17.65 -8.34 0.95
N THR A 84 -18.60 -8.59 1.86
CA THR A 84 -18.66 -7.94 3.18
C THR A 84 -17.49 -8.29 4.07
N PHE A 85 -17.04 -9.54 4.02
CA PHE A 85 -15.89 -10.01 4.79
C PHE A 85 -14.61 -9.33 4.32
N ILE A 86 -14.41 -9.27 2.99
CA ILE A 86 -13.27 -8.60 2.38
C ILE A 86 -13.30 -7.11 2.68
N GLU A 87 -14.46 -6.44 2.57
CA GLU A 87 -14.60 -5.02 2.92
C GLU A 87 -14.16 -4.77 4.37
N ARG A 88 -14.73 -5.53 5.32
CA ARG A 88 -14.43 -5.40 6.74
C ARG A 88 -12.96 -5.68 7.04
N TRP A 89 -12.38 -6.69 6.41
CA TRP A 89 -10.99 -7.04 6.56
C TRP A 89 -10.07 -5.93 6.02
N LEU A 90 -10.39 -5.36 4.86
CA LEU A 90 -9.68 -4.23 4.28
C LEU A 90 -9.82 -2.98 5.17
N ASP A 91 -11.01 -2.66 5.67
CA ASP A 91 -11.24 -1.51 6.55
C ASP A 91 -10.38 -1.61 7.82
N VAL A 92 -10.37 -2.77 8.47
CA VAL A 92 -9.57 -3.00 9.68
C VAL A 92 -8.08 -2.93 9.35
N GLY A 93 -7.66 -3.54 8.22
CA GLY A 93 -6.27 -3.50 7.77
C GLY A 93 -5.79 -2.08 7.47
N VAL A 94 -6.57 -1.31 6.71
CA VAL A 94 -6.26 0.08 6.36
C VAL A 94 -6.28 0.96 7.61
N ALA A 95 -7.28 0.83 8.49
CA ALA A 95 -7.32 1.57 9.75
C ALA A 95 -6.10 1.27 10.64
N HIS A 96 -5.62 0.03 10.64
CA HIS A 96 -4.40 -0.35 11.34
C HIS A 96 -3.16 0.29 10.69
N LEU A 97 -2.99 0.15 9.37
CA LEU A 97 -1.84 0.71 8.64
C LEU A 97 -1.80 2.24 8.74
N THR A 98 -2.96 2.89 8.78
CA THR A 98 -3.08 4.35 8.90
C THR A 98 -3.15 4.83 10.35
N SER A 99 -2.93 3.95 11.32
CA SER A 99 -2.95 4.29 12.74
C SER A 99 -1.75 5.18 13.12
N ALA A 100 -1.93 6.03 14.14
CA ALA A 100 -0.86 6.92 14.60
C ALA A 100 0.47 6.20 14.95
N PRO A 101 0.47 5.01 15.60
CA PRO A 101 1.71 4.27 15.83
C PRO A 101 2.42 3.83 14.53
N CYS A 102 1.67 3.40 13.51
CA CYS A 102 2.23 3.02 12.22
C CYS A 102 2.84 4.24 11.50
N TRP A 103 2.18 5.40 11.57
CA TRP A 103 2.73 6.64 11.02
C TRP A 103 4.05 7.04 11.64
N VAL A 104 4.23 6.86 12.96
CA VAL A 104 5.53 7.10 13.62
C VAL A 104 6.62 6.23 13.01
N ILE A 105 6.32 4.94 12.78
CA ILE A 105 7.26 4.01 12.16
C ILE A 105 7.58 4.44 10.74
N TYR A 106 6.58 4.77 9.92
CA TYR A 106 6.79 5.18 8.53
C TYR A 106 7.62 6.45 8.44
N LEU A 107 7.34 7.46 9.26
CA LEU A 107 8.10 8.71 9.29
C LEU A 107 9.54 8.48 9.74
N GLN A 108 9.76 7.59 10.71
CA GLN A 108 11.11 7.27 11.18
C GLN A 108 11.91 6.50 10.12
N VAL A 109 11.30 5.52 9.46
CA VAL A 109 11.92 4.78 8.35
C VAL A 109 12.24 5.72 7.19
N LEU A 110 11.31 6.62 6.84
CA LEU A 110 11.53 7.62 5.81
C LEU A 110 12.66 8.59 6.18
N GLN A 111 12.68 9.06 7.42
CA GLN A 111 13.72 9.94 7.93
C GLN A 111 15.09 9.26 7.83
N GLU A 112 15.24 8.02 8.30
CA GLU A 112 16.51 7.30 8.22
C GLU A 112 16.88 6.92 6.78
N ALA A 113 15.90 6.76 5.89
CA ALA A 113 16.15 6.47 4.48
C ALA A 113 16.67 7.68 3.69
N VAL A 114 16.19 8.89 4.01
CA VAL A 114 16.55 10.14 3.31
C VAL A 114 17.66 10.91 4.03
N TRP A 115 17.57 11.00 5.36
CA TRP A 115 18.50 11.68 6.26
C TRP A 115 18.97 10.74 7.37
N PRO A 116 19.89 9.80 7.08
CA PRO A 116 20.44 8.91 8.09
C PRO A 116 21.05 9.74 9.23
N GLY A 117 20.60 9.48 10.46
CA GLY A 117 21.01 10.27 11.64
C GLY A 117 20.57 11.74 11.64
N GLY A 118 19.63 12.13 10.78
CA GLY A 118 19.06 13.48 10.70
C GLY A 118 19.89 14.50 9.92
N THR A 119 20.97 14.08 9.25
CA THR A 119 21.82 14.95 8.44
C THR A 119 21.68 14.64 6.96
N LEU A 120 21.73 15.67 6.11
CA LEU A 120 21.73 15.49 4.66
C LEU A 120 23.03 14.79 4.24
N PRO A 121 22.96 13.65 3.54
CA PRO A 121 24.16 12.97 3.07
C PRO A 121 25.01 13.89 2.19
N THR A 122 26.27 14.08 2.55
CA THR A 122 27.23 14.89 1.77
C THR A 122 27.63 14.21 0.46
N GLN A 123 27.41 12.90 0.35
CA GLN A 123 27.67 12.11 -0.83
C GLN A 123 26.39 11.39 -1.27
N PRO A 124 26.18 11.22 -2.59
CA PRO A 124 25.09 10.40 -3.10
C PRO A 124 25.20 8.98 -2.55
N ARG A 125 24.06 8.38 -2.21
CA ARG A 125 24.02 6.99 -1.73
C ARG A 125 24.65 6.08 -2.79
N PRO A 126 25.56 5.16 -2.41
CA PRO A 126 26.10 4.20 -3.36
C PRO A 126 24.94 3.43 -4.00
N GLU A 127 25.00 3.25 -5.31
CA GLU A 127 24.00 2.45 -6.02
C GLU A 127 24.03 1.02 -5.49
N ARG A 128 22.87 0.48 -5.10
CA ARG A 128 22.77 -0.93 -4.67
C ARG A 128 23.27 -1.83 -5.80
N ASN A 129 24.12 -2.79 -5.43
CA ASN A 129 24.61 -3.82 -6.34
C ASN A 129 23.44 -4.69 -6.82
N ALA A 130 23.52 -5.23 -8.04
CA ALA A 130 22.50 -6.11 -8.62
C ALA A 130 22.19 -7.31 -7.71
N ALA A 131 23.23 -7.92 -7.12
CA ALA A 131 23.07 -9.03 -6.19
C ALA A 131 22.28 -8.64 -4.92
N GLU A 132 22.54 -7.46 -4.36
CA GLU A 132 21.85 -6.98 -3.16
C GLU A 132 20.38 -6.64 -3.46
N ARG A 133 20.08 -6.14 -4.67
CA ARG A 133 18.70 -5.89 -5.11
C ARG A 133 17.92 -7.20 -5.24
N GLU A 134 18.53 -8.20 -5.86
CA GLU A 134 17.93 -9.51 -6.04
C GLU A 134 17.65 -10.20 -4.71
N GLU A 135 18.61 -10.16 -3.78
CA GLU A 135 18.44 -10.75 -2.44
C GLU A 135 17.24 -10.13 -1.69
N THR A 136 17.10 -8.80 -1.72
CA THR A 136 15.95 -8.15 -1.08
C THR A 136 14.65 -8.36 -1.86
N LYS A 137 14.70 -8.52 -3.18
CA LYS A 137 13.53 -8.91 -3.99
C LYS A 137 13.00 -10.27 -3.52
N GLU A 138 13.88 -11.27 -3.41
CA GLU A 138 13.53 -12.63 -2.95
C GLU A 138 12.98 -12.62 -1.52
N GLN A 139 13.65 -11.94 -0.58
CA GLN A 139 13.16 -11.82 0.81
C GLN A 139 11.77 -11.16 0.89
N CYS A 140 11.54 -10.13 0.07
CA CYS A 140 10.23 -9.47 0.00
C CYS A 140 9.16 -10.41 -0.57
N LEU A 141 9.52 -11.17 -1.61
CA LEU A 141 8.64 -12.16 -2.22
C LEU A 141 8.25 -13.24 -1.20
N ASP A 142 9.21 -13.79 -0.47
CA ASP A 142 8.96 -14.80 0.57
C ASP A 142 8.01 -14.30 1.65
N CYS A 143 8.16 -13.03 2.06
CA CYS A 143 7.26 -12.39 3.01
C CYS A 143 5.85 -12.21 2.43
N LEU A 144 5.74 -11.76 1.17
CA LEU A 144 4.45 -11.62 0.48
C LEU A 144 3.74 -12.97 0.32
N MET A 145 4.49 -14.05 0.07
CA MET A 145 3.92 -15.39 -0.02
C MET A 145 3.27 -15.87 1.28
N GLN A 146 3.70 -15.36 2.43
CA GLN A 146 3.15 -15.69 3.75
C GLN A 146 1.92 -14.86 4.12
N LEU A 147 1.57 -13.85 3.32
CA LEU A 147 0.48 -12.93 3.62
C LEU A 147 -0.92 -13.57 3.43
N LEU A 148 -1.04 -14.48 2.45
CA LEU A 148 -2.28 -15.20 2.21
C LEU A 148 -2.34 -16.49 3.03
N PRO A 149 -3.51 -16.86 3.58
CA PRO A 149 -3.71 -18.17 4.20
C PRO A 149 -3.30 -19.32 3.27
N GLU A 150 -2.70 -20.37 3.83
CA GLU A 150 -2.21 -21.55 3.08
C GLU A 150 -3.28 -22.16 2.17
N LEU A 151 -4.55 -22.15 2.59
CA LEU A 151 -5.69 -22.61 1.80
C LEU A 151 -5.80 -21.89 0.45
N ILE A 152 -5.50 -20.60 0.41
CA ILE A 152 -5.56 -19.79 -0.80
C ILE A 152 -4.38 -20.22 -1.70
N THR A 153 -3.17 -20.28 -1.17
CA THR A 153 -1.98 -20.75 -1.91
C THR A 153 -2.15 -22.16 -2.48
N ASP A 154 -2.78 -23.08 -1.75
CA ASP A 154 -3.07 -24.44 -2.19
C ASP A 154 -4.10 -24.49 -3.33
N MET A 155 -5.15 -23.65 -3.27
CA MET A 155 -6.15 -23.56 -4.34
C MET A 155 -5.60 -22.93 -5.63
N LEU A 156 -4.58 -22.07 -5.50
CA LEU A 156 -4.08 -21.23 -6.58
C LEU A 156 -2.82 -21.79 -7.26
N GLY A 157 -2.10 -22.65 -6.56
CA GLY A 157 -0.76 -23.11 -6.93
C GLY A 157 0.30 -22.07 -6.54
N SER A 158 1.25 -22.51 -5.70
CA SER A 158 2.34 -21.67 -5.18
C SER A 158 3.13 -20.95 -6.29
N GLU A 159 3.50 -21.66 -7.36
CA GLU A 159 4.26 -21.09 -8.48
C GLU A 159 3.48 -19.98 -9.22
N LYS A 160 2.16 -20.14 -9.35
CA LYS A 160 1.30 -19.17 -10.03
C LYS A 160 1.15 -17.90 -9.21
N TYR A 161 0.98 -18.07 -7.91
CA TYR A 161 0.93 -16.96 -6.97
C TYR A 161 2.28 -16.22 -6.91
N ARG A 162 3.39 -16.96 -6.82
CA ARG A 162 4.75 -16.43 -6.84
C ARG A 162 5.01 -15.56 -8.06
N LEU A 163 4.69 -16.05 -9.25
CA LEU A 163 4.89 -15.31 -10.51
C LEU A 163 4.09 -14.01 -10.57
N SER A 164 2.86 -14.01 -10.03
CA SER A 164 2.04 -12.79 -9.97
C SER A 164 2.58 -11.78 -8.95
N LEU A 165 3.05 -12.23 -7.78
CA LEU A 165 3.73 -11.35 -6.82
C LEU A 165 5.03 -10.80 -7.40
N GLU A 166 5.79 -11.61 -8.13
CA GLU A 166 7.00 -11.19 -8.82
C GLU A 166 6.70 -10.08 -9.83
N THR A 167 5.65 -10.26 -10.65
CA THR A 167 5.24 -9.26 -11.65
C THR A 167 4.80 -7.94 -10.99
N MET A 168 4.08 -8.02 -9.87
CA MET A 168 3.70 -6.86 -9.07
C MET A 168 4.95 -6.16 -8.50
N LEU A 169 5.89 -6.93 -7.96
CA LEU A 169 7.11 -6.41 -7.36
C LEU A 169 8.04 -5.77 -8.40
N GLU A 170 8.13 -6.34 -9.60
CA GLU A 170 8.87 -5.75 -10.73
C GLU A 170 8.27 -4.41 -11.16
N SER A 171 6.94 -4.31 -11.18
CA SER A 171 6.24 -3.05 -11.47
C SER A 171 6.55 -1.98 -10.41
N LEU A 172 6.70 -2.38 -9.14
CA LEU A 172 7.11 -1.50 -8.05
C LEU A 172 8.61 -1.17 -8.06
N GLN A 173 9.43 -1.89 -8.82
CA GLN A 173 10.85 -1.58 -8.98
C GLN A 173 11.12 -0.68 -10.20
N ASP A 174 10.14 -0.48 -11.07
CA ASP A 174 10.28 0.38 -12.25
C ASP A 174 10.44 1.86 -11.84
N HIS A 175 11.59 2.43 -12.19
CA HIS A 175 11.91 3.82 -11.85
C HIS A 175 10.95 4.83 -12.51
N GLN A 176 10.50 4.57 -13.73
CA GLN A 176 9.65 5.49 -14.49
C GLN A 176 8.23 5.52 -13.91
N ILE A 177 7.69 4.36 -13.55
CA ILE A 177 6.40 4.24 -12.86
C ILE A 177 6.48 4.95 -11.51
N ASN A 178 7.50 4.64 -10.71
CA ASN A 178 7.67 5.22 -9.38
C ASN A 178 7.89 6.73 -9.42
N LYS A 179 8.63 7.24 -10.42
CA LYS A 179 8.82 8.67 -10.64
C LYS A 179 7.49 9.38 -10.94
N HIS A 180 6.67 8.79 -11.81
CA HIS A 180 5.35 9.33 -12.09
C HIS A 180 4.45 9.31 -10.85
N LEU A 181 4.45 8.19 -10.11
CA LEU A 181 3.70 8.06 -8.86
C LEU A 181 4.10 9.14 -7.85
N LEU A 182 5.40 9.39 -7.68
CA LEU A 182 5.90 10.42 -6.79
C LEU A 182 5.40 11.82 -7.19
N TYR A 183 5.44 12.16 -8.48
CA TYR A 183 4.92 13.45 -8.94
C TYR A 183 3.42 13.58 -8.72
N CYS A 184 2.63 12.53 -8.97
CA CYS A 184 1.20 12.55 -8.65
C CYS A 184 0.95 12.79 -7.16
N ILE A 185 1.74 12.16 -6.27
CA ILE A 185 1.64 12.39 -4.82
C ILE A 185 2.00 13.84 -4.48
N CYS A 186 3.08 14.36 -5.06
CA CYS A 186 3.49 15.76 -4.86
C CYS A 186 2.42 16.74 -5.32
N ASP A 187 1.79 16.50 -6.48
CA ASP A 187 0.72 17.33 -7.02
C ASP A 187 -0.50 17.34 -6.09
N LEU A 188 -0.93 16.17 -5.60
CA LEU A 188 -2.03 16.06 -4.64
C LEU A 188 -1.72 16.75 -3.31
N LEU A 189 -0.47 16.65 -2.83
CA LEU A 189 -0.03 17.34 -1.61
C LEU A 189 0.02 18.86 -1.81
N LEU A 190 0.47 19.32 -2.98
CA LEU A 190 0.49 20.75 -3.33
C LEU A 190 -0.93 21.30 -3.40
N GLU A 191 -1.85 20.59 -4.04
CA GLU A 191 -3.28 20.95 -4.08
C GLU A 191 -3.87 21.06 -2.67
N PHE A 192 -3.49 20.16 -1.76
CA PHE A 192 -3.96 20.20 -0.38
C PHE A 192 -3.32 21.33 0.45
N LEU A 193 -2.01 21.54 0.33
CA LEU A 193 -1.25 22.51 1.14
C LEU A 193 -1.39 23.94 0.63
N ILE A 194 -1.52 24.12 -0.68
CA ILE A 194 -1.59 25.40 -1.38
C ILE A 194 -2.72 25.29 -2.41
N PRO A 195 -3.99 25.44 -2.00
CA PRO A 195 -5.13 25.31 -2.94
C PRO A 195 -5.07 26.28 -4.13
N GLU A 196 -4.41 27.43 -3.94
CA GLU A 196 -4.11 28.43 -4.98
C GLU A 196 -3.20 27.89 -6.10
N SER A 197 -2.49 26.78 -5.88
CA SER A 197 -1.66 26.14 -6.92
C SER A 197 -2.48 25.57 -8.06
N CYS A 198 -3.78 25.35 -7.87
CA CYS A 198 -4.69 24.92 -8.93
C CYS A 198 -5.14 26.08 -9.84
N ASP A 199 -4.89 27.35 -9.45
CA ASP A 199 -5.17 28.50 -10.30
C ASP A 199 -4.05 28.70 -11.34
N GLU A 200 -4.42 28.59 -12.62
CA GLU A 200 -3.51 28.85 -13.74
C GLU A 200 -2.86 30.24 -13.69
N ALA A 201 -3.57 31.25 -13.17
CA ALA A 201 -3.03 32.60 -13.08
C ALA A 201 -1.90 32.68 -12.03
N PHE A 202 -2.09 32.02 -10.89
CA PHE A 202 -1.07 31.88 -9.85
C PHE A 202 0.14 31.09 -10.36
N GLN A 203 -0.07 29.95 -11.05
CA GLN A 203 1.01 29.17 -11.65
C GLN A 203 1.82 30.00 -12.65
N LYS A 204 1.15 30.73 -13.56
CA LYS A 204 1.81 31.59 -14.55
C LYS A 204 2.59 32.73 -13.87
N SER A 205 2.04 33.31 -12.79
CA SER A 205 2.72 34.35 -12.01
C SER A 205 3.96 33.82 -11.28
N LEU A 206 3.87 32.64 -10.65
CA LEU A 206 5.01 31.97 -10.01
C LEU A 206 6.12 31.63 -11.00
N LEU A 207 5.77 31.03 -12.14
CA LEU A 207 6.75 30.68 -13.17
C LEU A 207 7.45 31.93 -13.73
N GLN A 208 6.71 33.03 -13.92
CA GLN A 208 7.30 34.31 -14.32
C GLN A 208 8.22 34.90 -13.25
N SER A 209 7.85 34.78 -11.97
CA SER A 209 8.70 35.24 -10.86
C SER A 209 10.00 34.43 -10.75
N LEU A 210 9.92 33.10 -10.82
CA LEU A 210 11.08 32.21 -10.76
C LEU A 210 12.03 32.40 -11.97
N ALA A 211 11.47 32.56 -13.17
CA ALA A 211 12.25 32.84 -14.37
C ALA A 211 12.96 34.21 -14.29
N LYS A 212 12.33 35.19 -13.63
CA LYS A 212 12.88 36.53 -13.44
C LYS A 212 14.01 36.57 -12.41
N ASP A 213 13.95 35.78 -11.35
CA ASP A 213 15.02 35.69 -10.35
C ASP A 213 16.23 34.91 -10.86
N THR A 214 16.02 33.86 -11.67
CA THR A 214 17.12 33.10 -12.30
C THR A 214 17.97 33.98 -13.24
N GLY A 215 17.37 35.00 -13.87
CA GLY A 215 18.08 35.98 -14.71
C GLY A 215 18.82 37.08 -13.94
N ARG A 216 18.65 37.17 -12.62
CA ARG A 216 19.23 38.21 -11.76
C ARG A 216 20.51 37.76 -11.04
N ASP A 217 20.68 36.45 -10.87
CA ASP A 217 21.84 35.83 -10.22
C ASP A 217 22.96 35.42 -11.20
N SER A 218 22.99 35.98 -12.42
CA SER A 218 24.16 35.90 -13.30
C SER A 218 25.11 37.06 -12.97
N PRO A 219 26.23 36.86 -12.25
CA PRO A 219 27.17 37.93 -12.03
C PRO A 219 27.91 38.18 -13.34
N HIS A 220 27.88 39.42 -13.79
CA HIS A 220 28.77 39.95 -14.81
C HIS A 220 30.22 39.54 -14.47
N MET A 221 30.84 38.75 -15.35
CA MET A 221 32.29 38.78 -15.57
C MET A 221 32.71 40.13 -16.16
#